data_AF-A0A850VXL0-F1
#
_entry.id   AF-A0A850VXL0-F1
#
_cell.length_a   1.000
_cell.length_b   1.000
_cell.length_c   1.000
_cell.angle_alpha   90.00
_cell.angle_beta   90.00
_cell.angle_gamma   90.00
#
_symmetry.space_group_name_H-M   'P 1'
#
loop_
_entity.id
_entity.type
_entity.pdbx_description
1 polymer ?
#
loop_
_entity_poly.entity_id
_entity_poly.type
_entity_poly.pdbx_seq_one_letter_code
_entity_poly.pdbx_strand_id
1 'polypeptide(L)'
;QEEASPYSLLDICLNFLTANLEKFCTERQDGTLCLQEPGMFPQEVADRLLQTMAFHGLLNDGTVGIFRGNQMRLKRACIRKAKISAVAFRKAFCHHKLVELDATGVNADITITDIISGLGSNKWIQQNLQCLVLNSLTLSLEDPYERCFSQLSGLRALSITNVLFYNEDLADVASLPRLESLDISNTSVTDITALLTCKDRLKSLTMHHLKCLKMTTTQILDVIRELKYLNHLDISDDKQFTSDIALRLLEQKDILPNLVSLDISGRKHVTDKAVEAFIQQRPTMQFVGLLATDAGYSEFLTGEGNLKVSGEANETQISEALKRYSERAFFVREALFHLFSLTHVMEKTKPEILKLVVIGMRNHPLNLPVQLAASACVFNLTKQDLAAGMPVRLLADVTHLLLKAMEHFPNHQQLQKNCLLSLCSDRILQD
;
A
#
# COMPACT_ATOMS: atom_id res chain seq x y z
N GLN A 1 -19.92 11.70 2.89
CA GLN A 1 -20.95 11.34 3.91
C GLN A 1 -20.34 10.63 5.13
N GLU A 2 -19.37 9.72 4.98
CA GLU A 2 -18.71 9.07 6.14
C GLU A 2 -18.06 10.04 7.14
N GLU A 3 -17.32 11.04 6.67
CA GLU A 3 -16.62 12.00 7.57
C GLU A 3 -17.54 13.04 8.21
N ALA A 4 -18.80 13.11 7.78
CA ALA A 4 -19.84 13.91 8.42
C ALA A 4 -20.67 13.09 9.43
N SER A 5 -20.48 11.77 9.47
CA SER A 5 -21.23 10.84 10.33
C SER A 5 -20.42 10.47 11.58
N PRO A 6 -21.05 10.12 12.71
CA PRO A 6 -20.34 9.65 13.90
C PRO A 6 -19.55 8.36 13.64
N TYR A 7 -18.58 8.04 14.50
CA TYR A 7 -17.87 6.76 14.42
C TYR A 7 -18.86 5.64 14.73
N SER A 8 -18.67 4.45 14.15
CA SER A 8 -19.48 3.31 14.51
C SER A 8 -19.30 2.99 16.00
N LEU A 9 -20.34 2.48 16.66
CA LEU A 9 -20.23 2.05 18.06
C LEU A 9 -19.10 1.04 18.25
N LEU A 10 -18.91 0.15 17.27
CA LEU A 10 -17.81 -0.80 17.26
C LEU A 10 -16.44 -0.11 17.30
N ASP A 11 -16.19 0.88 16.44
CA ASP A 11 -14.92 1.59 16.42
C ASP A 11 -14.69 2.38 17.70
N ILE A 12 -15.75 2.99 18.26
CA ILE A 12 -15.68 3.68 19.56
C ILE A 12 -15.27 2.70 20.67
N CYS A 13 -15.94 1.54 20.75
CA CYS A 13 -15.65 0.51 21.74
C CYS A 13 -14.24 -0.07 21.58
N LEU A 14 -13.80 -0.35 20.35
CA LEU A 14 -12.47 -0.87 20.08
C LEU A 14 -11.39 0.15 20.45
N ASN A 15 -11.56 1.42 20.06
CA ASN A 15 -10.63 2.49 20.45
C ASN A 15 -10.54 2.63 21.97
N PHE A 16 -11.69 2.60 22.67
CA PHE A 16 -11.72 2.66 24.13
C PHE A 16 -11.00 1.45 24.76
N LEU A 17 -11.26 0.24 24.27
CA LEU A 17 -10.59 -0.99 24.72
C LEU A 17 -9.07 -0.91 24.51
N THR A 18 -8.62 -0.50 23.32
CA THR A 18 -7.19 -0.40 23.00
C THR A 18 -6.46 0.68 23.79
N ALA A 19 -7.15 1.76 24.17
CA ALA A 19 -6.58 2.83 24.98
C ALA A 19 -6.51 2.48 26.48
N ASN A 20 -7.14 1.38 26.92
CA ASN A 20 -7.26 0.99 28.32
C ASN A 20 -6.95 -0.51 28.52
N LEU A 21 -6.02 -1.08 27.74
CA LEU A 21 -5.73 -2.53 27.77
C LEU A 21 -5.38 -3.01 29.18
N GLU A 22 -4.71 -2.20 30.00
CA GLU A 22 -4.36 -2.52 31.39
C GLU A 22 -5.57 -2.77 32.30
N LYS A 23 -6.74 -2.21 31.96
CA LYS A 23 -7.98 -2.43 32.74
C LYS A 23 -8.71 -3.72 32.35
N PHE A 24 -8.55 -4.15 31.10
CA PHE A 24 -9.30 -5.27 30.52
C PHE A 24 -8.46 -6.55 30.37
N CYS A 25 -7.14 -6.46 30.53
CA CYS A 25 -6.23 -7.58 30.42
C CYS A 25 -5.58 -7.93 31.76
N THR A 26 -5.22 -9.20 31.94
CA THR A 26 -4.29 -9.67 32.97
C THR A 26 -2.99 -10.11 32.32
N GLU A 27 -1.88 -9.93 33.02
CA GLU A 27 -0.57 -10.43 32.60
C GLU A 27 -0.42 -11.91 32.99
N ARG A 28 0.04 -12.73 32.05
CA ARG A 28 0.40 -14.13 32.28
C ARG A 28 1.80 -14.21 32.90
N GLN A 29 2.16 -15.38 33.43
CA GLN A 29 3.49 -15.63 34.00
C GLN A 29 4.64 -15.37 33.01
N ASP A 30 4.38 -15.47 31.70
CA ASP A 30 5.38 -15.21 30.65
C ASP A 30 5.39 -13.75 30.15
N GLY A 31 4.75 -12.84 30.88
CA GLY A 31 4.66 -11.41 30.56
C GLY A 31 3.65 -11.06 29.47
N THR A 32 2.87 -12.03 28.97
CA THR A 32 1.92 -11.77 27.89
C THR A 32 0.53 -11.42 28.39
N LEU A 33 -0.14 -10.49 27.70
CA LEU A 33 -1.48 -10.06 28.06
C LEU A 33 -2.53 -11.09 27.66
N CYS A 34 -3.57 -11.20 28.46
CA CYS A 34 -4.76 -12.00 28.18
C CYS A 34 -5.99 -11.19 28.57
N LEU A 35 -7.03 -11.18 27.74
CA LEU A 35 -8.29 -10.55 28.13
C LEU A 35 -8.89 -11.30 29.33
N GLN A 36 -9.43 -10.52 30.27
CA GLN A 36 -10.09 -11.02 31.47
C GLN A 36 -11.47 -11.62 31.17
N GLU A 37 -12.09 -11.18 30.07
CA GLU A 37 -13.43 -11.62 29.66
C GLU A 37 -13.43 -13.10 29.24
N PRO A 38 -14.33 -13.94 29.81
CA PRO A 38 -14.42 -15.35 29.43
C PRO A 38 -15.10 -15.56 28.07
N GLY A 39 -15.70 -14.52 27.48
CA GLY A 39 -16.46 -14.58 26.23
C GLY A 39 -15.61 -14.80 24.97
N MET A 40 -16.17 -15.54 24.02
CA MET A 40 -15.61 -15.69 22.67
C MET A 40 -15.92 -14.44 21.84
N PHE A 41 -14.90 -13.81 21.25
CA PHE A 41 -15.11 -12.70 20.34
C PHE A 41 -15.58 -13.23 18.97
N PRO A 42 -16.59 -12.60 18.34
CA PRO A 42 -16.89 -12.85 16.94
C PRO A 42 -15.63 -12.60 16.08
N GLN A 43 -15.44 -13.41 15.04
CA GLN A 43 -14.21 -13.39 14.23
C GLN A 43 -13.95 -12.01 13.61
N GLU A 44 -14.99 -11.33 13.14
CA GLU A 44 -14.89 -10.00 12.54
C GLU A 44 -14.44 -8.96 13.58
N VAL A 45 -14.88 -9.09 14.83
CA VAL A 45 -14.47 -8.19 15.92
C VAL A 45 -13.03 -8.47 16.35
N ALA A 46 -12.60 -9.74 16.40
CA ALA A 46 -11.23 -10.11 16.70
C ALA A 46 -10.23 -9.58 15.65
N ASP A 47 -10.56 -9.76 14.36
CA ASP A 47 -9.75 -9.22 13.25
C ASP A 47 -9.67 -7.69 13.31
N ARG A 48 -10.80 -7.00 13.60
CA ARG A 48 -10.84 -5.55 13.76
C ARG A 48 -10.07 -5.06 14.98
N LEU A 49 -10.13 -5.76 16.12
CA LEU A 49 -9.34 -5.43 17.30
C LEU A 49 -7.84 -5.49 16.99
N LEU A 50 -7.37 -6.56 16.34
CA LEU A 50 -5.98 -6.69 15.92
C LEU A 50 -5.58 -5.55 14.99
N GLN A 51 -6.42 -5.22 14.01
CA GLN A 51 -6.19 -4.11 13.07
C GLN A 51 -6.10 -2.76 13.80
N THR A 52 -7.00 -2.49 14.75
CA THR A 52 -7.00 -1.25 15.54
C THR A 52 -5.74 -1.16 16.42
N MET A 53 -5.33 -2.27 17.05
CA MET A 53 -4.08 -2.33 17.81
C MET A 53 -2.84 -2.10 16.94
N ALA A 54 -2.81 -2.68 15.73
CA ALA A 54 -1.73 -2.44 14.76
C ALA A 54 -1.68 -0.96 14.34
N PHE A 55 -2.85 -0.37 14.05
CA PHE A 55 -2.98 1.03 13.66
C PHE A 55 -2.44 1.98 14.73
N HIS A 56 -2.72 1.71 16.00
CA HIS A 56 -2.22 2.48 17.14
C HIS A 56 -0.78 2.12 17.57
N GLY A 57 -0.11 1.21 16.86
CA GLY A 57 1.28 0.82 17.15
C GLY A 57 1.45 0.07 18.47
N LEU A 58 0.41 -0.61 18.96
CA LEU A 58 0.38 -1.27 20.26
C LEU A 58 0.91 -2.71 20.24
N LEU A 59 1.12 -3.30 19.06
CA LEU A 59 1.50 -4.69 18.92
C LEU A 59 2.98 -4.92 19.27
N ASN A 60 3.21 -5.69 20.34
CA ASN A 60 4.49 -6.17 20.80
C ASN A 60 4.35 -7.58 21.42
N ASP A 61 5.46 -8.21 21.80
CA ASP A 61 5.47 -9.58 22.36
C ASP A 61 4.48 -9.82 23.50
N GLY A 62 4.26 -8.81 24.35
CA GLY A 62 3.30 -8.86 25.44
C GLY A 62 1.86 -8.76 24.94
N THR A 63 1.56 -7.74 24.12
CA THR A 63 0.17 -7.44 23.70
C THR A 63 -0.38 -8.43 22.69
N VAL A 64 0.45 -9.04 21.83
CA VAL A 64 -0.03 -10.12 20.93
C VAL A 64 -0.45 -11.39 21.69
N GLY A 65 -0.12 -11.47 22.99
CA GLY A 65 -0.63 -12.48 23.91
C GLY A 65 -2.16 -12.65 23.88
N ILE A 66 -2.88 -11.54 23.65
CA ILE A 66 -4.35 -11.50 23.61
C ILE A 66 -4.90 -12.47 22.56
N PHE A 67 -4.18 -12.69 21.47
CA PHE A 67 -4.59 -13.52 20.34
C PHE A 67 -4.10 -14.98 20.43
N ARG A 68 -3.40 -15.35 21.50
CA ARG A 68 -2.91 -16.73 21.69
C ARG A 68 -4.01 -17.72 22.10
N GLY A 69 -5.07 -17.22 22.75
CA GLY A 69 -6.15 -18.06 23.29
C GLY A 69 -7.26 -18.34 22.29
N ASN A 70 -8.08 -19.36 22.58
CA ASN A 70 -9.24 -19.71 21.76
C ASN A 70 -10.33 -18.63 21.70
N GLN A 71 -10.30 -17.65 22.62
CA GLN A 71 -11.26 -16.54 22.71
C GLN A 71 -11.23 -15.63 21.49
N MET A 72 -10.06 -15.51 20.85
CA MET A 72 -9.86 -14.76 19.62
C MET A 72 -9.74 -15.77 18.49
N ARG A 73 -10.59 -15.68 17.47
CA ARG A 73 -10.47 -16.50 16.26
C ARG A 73 -10.20 -15.59 15.08
N LEU A 74 -8.96 -15.59 14.62
CA LEU A 74 -8.53 -14.75 13.52
C LEU A 74 -8.70 -15.46 12.18
N LYS A 75 -9.14 -14.70 11.18
CA LYS A 75 -9.16 -15.12 9.77
C LYS A 75 -8.35 -14.16 8.92
N ARG A 76 -8.38 -12.87 9.23
CA ARG A 76 -7.60 -11.81 8.59
C ARG A 76 -6.74 -11.13 9.65
N ALA A 77 -5.44 -11.39 9.59
CA ALA A 77 -4.49 -10.80 10.52
C ALA A 77 -3.77 -9.61 9.88
N CYS A 78 -3.90 -8.42 10.48
CA CYS A 78 -3.14 -7.24 10.10
C CYS A 78 -2.22 -6.87 11.27
N ILE A 79 -0.92 -7.10 11.09
CA ILE A 79 0.11 -6.88 12.11
C ILE A 79 1.14 -5.85 11.63
N ARG A 80 0.72 -4.90 10.80
CA ARG A 80 1.61 -3.89 10.22
C ARG A 80 2.42 -3.17 11.31
N LYS A 81 3.73 -3.03 11.08
CA LYS A 81 4.66 -2.32 11.98
C LYS A 81 4.69 -2.85 13.42
N ALA A 82 4.24 -4.10 13.64
CA ALA A 82 4.28 -4.73 14.94
C ALA A 82 5.72 -5.04 15.36
N LYS A 83 6.01 -4.88 16.65
CA LYS A 83 7.32 -5.15 17.25
C LYS A 83 7.34 -6.51 17.94
N ILE A 84 7.32 -7.58 17.14
CA ILE A 84 7.13 -8.94 17.66
C ILE A 84 8.24 -9.93 17.25
N SER A 85 8.65 -10.78 18.18
CA SER A 85 9.59 -11.87 17.94
C SER A 85 8.94 -13.01 17.15
N ALA A 86 9.77 -13.85 16.52
CA ALA A 86 9.33 -15.07 15.85
C ALA A 86 8.54 -16.02 16.78
N VAL A 87 8.94 -16.09 18.06
CA VAL A 87 8.25 -16.90 19.07
C VAL A 87 6.86 -16.34 19.38
N ALA A 88 6.75 -15.02 19.56
CA ALA A 88 5.48 -14.38 19.81
C ALA A 88 4.53 -14.52 18.61
N PHE A 89 5.04 -14.35 17.38
CA PHE A 89 4.29 -14.58 16.15
C PHE A 89 3.73 -16.01 16.08
N ARG A 90 4.58 -17.02 16.28
CA ARG A 90 4.18 -18.43 16.25
C ARG A 90 3.08 -18.74 17.26
N LYS A 91 3.24 -18.28 18.50
CA LYS A 91 2.26 -18.51 19.58
C LYS A 91 0.94 -17.77 19.34
N ALA A 92 0.99 -16.56 18.79
CA ALA A 92 -0.20 -15.72 18.63
C ALA A 92 -1.01 -16.04 17.36
N PHE A 93 -0.36 -16.40 16.25
CA PHE A 93 -1.02 -16.39 14.93
C PHE A 93 -1.08 -17.77 14.24
N CYS A 94 -0.10 -18.65 14.45
CA CYS A 94 0.02 -19.87 13.63
C CYS A 94 -0.99 -20.97 13.98
N HIS A 95 -1.71 -20.87 15.11
CA HIS A 95 -2.80 -21.80 15.46
C HIS A 95 -4.15 -21.42 14.82
N HIS A 96 -4.28 -20.19 14.31
CA HIS A 96 -5.52 -19.71 13.71
C HIS A 96 -5.76 -20.25 12.30
N LYS A 97 -7.00 -20.07 11.82
CA LYS A 97 -7.43 -20.43 10.47
C LYS A 97 -7.29 -19.24 9.51
N LEU A 98 -6.08 -18.69 9.42
CA LEU A 98 -5.79 -17.50 8.62
C LEU A 98 -6.02 -17.74 7.12
N VAL A 99 -6.67 -16.77 6.49
CA VAL A 99 -6.86 -16.66 5.04
C VAL A 99 -6.07 -15.48 4.49
N GLU A 100 -5.84 -14.45 5.31
CA GLU A 100 -5.06 -13.27 4.92
C GLU A 100 -4.12 -12.89 6.07
N LEU A 101 -2.86 -12.59 5.75
CA LEU A 101 -1.89 -12.00 6.66
C LEU A 101 -1.21 -10.81 6.01
N ASP A 102 -1.26 -9.66 6.67
CA ASP A 102 -0.45 -8.49 6.35
C ASP A 102 0.57 -8.24 7.47
N ALA A 103 1.84 -8.51 7.16
CA ALA A 103 2.98 -8.33 8.04
C ALA A 103 3.92 -7.20 7.57
N THR A 104 3.38 -6.21 6.84
CA THR A 104 4.16 -5.08 6.33
C THR A 104 4.91 -4.36 7.45
N GLY A 105 6.22 -4.23 7.32
CA GLY A 105 7.07 -3.47 8.23
C GLY A 105 7.14 -4.02 9.65
N VAL A 106 6.72 -5.27 9.90
CA VAL A 106 6.94 -5.94 11.19
C VAL A 106 8.43 -5.87 11.51
N ASN A 107 8.75 -5.28 12.67
CA ASN A 107 10.11 -4.92 13.06
C ASN A 107 10.43 -5.39 14.48
N ALA A 108 11.08 -6.52 14.54
CA ALA A 108 11.81 -7.10 15.68
C ALA A 108 12.64 -8.24 15.05
N ASP A 109 13.31 -9.07 15.84
CA ASP A 109 14.18 -10.18 15.36
C ASP A 109 13.44 -11.29 14.57
N ILE A 110 12.32 -11.00 13.90
CA ILE A 110 11.54 -11.89 13.06
C ILE A 110 11.89 -11.68 11.58
N THR A 111 12.23 -12.76 10.91
CA THR A 111 12.56 -12.78 9.47
C THR A 111 11.35 -13.19 8.62
N ILE A 112 11.47 -13.02 7.30
CA ILE A 112 10.51 -13.63 6.35
C ILE A 112 10.47 -15.15 6.56
N THR A 113 11.62 -15.78 6.71
CA THR A 113 11.75 -17.23 6.93
C THR A 113 11.04 -17.69 8.21
N ASP A 114 11.09 -16.91 9.29
CA ASP A 114 10.33 -17.18 10.51
C ASP A 114 8.82 -17.13 10.30
N ILE A 115 8.35 -16.17 9.52
CA ILE A 115 6.92 -16.04 9.19
C ILE A 115 6.49 -17.22 8.32
N ILE A 116 7.22 -17.53 7.25
CA ILE A 116 6.87 -18.65 6.35
C ILE A 116 6.92 -19.99 7.11
N SER A 117 7.97 -20.26 7.89
CA SER A 117 8.06 -21.47 8.69
C SER A 117 6.97 -21.56 9.76
N GLY A 118 6.63 -20.45 10.40
CA GLY A 118 5.52 -20.36 11.35
C GLY A 118 4.18 -20.70 10.70
N LEU A 119 3.86 -20.07 9.57
CA LEU A 119 2.65 -20.36 8.79
C LEU A 119 2.63 -21.80 8.27
N GLY A 120 3.78 -22.27 7.78
CA GLY A 120 4.02 -23.62 7.31
C GLY A 120 3.89 -24.69 8.39
N SER A 121 3.93 -24.36 9.68
CA SER A 121 3.68 -25.34 10.75
C SER A 121 2.22 -25.83 10.83
N ASN A 122 1.28 -25.11 10.20
CA ASN A 122 -0.14 -25.42 10.25
C ASN A 122 -0.68 -25.85 8.88
N LYS A 123 -1.11 -27.13 8.76
CA LYS A 123 -1.68 -27.69 7.52
C LYS A 123 -2.88 -26.92 6.99
N TRP A 124 -3.70 -26.33 7.86
CA TRP A 124 -4.83 -25.51 7.43
C TRP A 124 -4.35 -24.26 6.70
N ILE A 125 -3.38 -23.55 7.28
CA ILE A 125 -2.80 -22.32 6.70
C ILE A 125 -2.13 -22.67 5.36
N GLN A 126 -1.33 -23.73 5.29
CA GLN A 126 -0.69 -24.18 4.04
C GLN A 126 -1.67 -24.31 2.86
N GLN A 127 -2.90 -24.74 3.11
CA GLN A 127 -3.90 -25.02 2.07
C GLN A 127 -4.89 -23.88 1.83
N ASN A 128 -5.03 -22.95 2.79
CA ASN A 128 -6.12 -21.98 2.81
C ASN A 128 -5.68 -20.52 2.99
N LEU A 129 -4.40 -20.24 3.28
CA LEU A 129 -3.88 -18.88 3.23
C LEU A 129 -3.90 -18.42 1.78
N GLN A 130 -4.66 -17.36 1.48
CA GLN A 130 -4.87 -16.85 0.13
C GLN A 130 -4.06 -15.59 -0.15
N CYS A 131 -3.88 -14.72 0.85
CA CYS A 131 -3.14 -13.47 0.72
C CYS A 131 -2.05 -13.36 1.78
N LEU A 132 -0.84 -13.02 1.33
CA LEU A 132 0.31 -12.80 2.19
C LEU A 132 1.03 -11.53 1.75
N VAL A 133 1.19 -10.58 2.68
CA VAL A 133 1.93 -9.33 2.46
C VAL A 133 3.13 -9.27 3.40
N LEU A 134 4.33 -9.21 2.80
CA LEU A 134 5.64 -9.25 3.46
C LEU A 134 6.51 -8.07 3.01
N ASN A 135 5.93 -6.87 3.00
CA ASN A 135 6.59 -5.68 2.49
C ASN A 135 7.47 -5.04 3.57
N SER A 136 8.66 -4.58 3.19
CA SER A 136 9.56 -3.78 4.05
C SER A 136 9.94 -4.44 5.38
N LEU A 137 10.10 -5.77 5.42
CA LEU A 137 10.63 -6.45 6.61
C LEU A 137 12.14 -6.21 6.76
N THR A 138 12.60 -6.02 8.00
CA THR A 138 14.02 -5.78 8.31
C THR A 138 14.86 -6.99 7.92
N LEU A 139 15.98 -6.73 7.27
CA LEU A 139 16.94 -7.75 6.86
C LEU A 139 17.68 -8.29 8.09
N SER A 140 17.56 -9.59 8.37
CA SER A 140 18.64 -10.29 9.05
C SER A 140 19.83 -10.32 8.09
N LEU A 141 21.00 -9.87 8.54
CA LEU A 141 22.26 -9.94 7.77
C LEU A 141 22.68 -11.40 7.52
N GLU A 142 22.04 -12.35 8.19
CA GLU A 142 22.14 -13.78 7.97
C GLU A 142 20.78 -14.28 7.46
N ASP A 143 20.63 -14.45 6.14
CA ASP A 143 19.68 -15.48 5.68
C ASP A 143 20.09 -16.09 4.33
N PRO A 144 20.90 -17.17 4.34
CA PRO A 144 21.14 -18.04 3.19
C PRO A 144 20.23 -19.29 3.20
N TYR A 145 19.04 -19.26 3.80
CA TYR A 145 18.11 -20.40 3.78
C TYR A 145 16.95 -20.22 2.78
N GLU A 146 16.52 -21.33 2.17
CA GLU A 146 15.35 -21.38 1.28
C GLU A 146 14.09 -20.98 2.06
N ARG A 147 13.44 -19.90 1.63
CA ARG A 147 12.22 -19.38 2.28
C ARG A 147 10.99 -20.29 2.13
N CYS A 148 11.07 -21.33 1.30
CA CYS A 148 10.09 -22.42 1.19
C CYS A 148 8.62 -21.95 1.01
N PHE A 149 8.40 -20.92 0.20
CA PHE A 149 7.06 -20.43 -0.14
C PHE A 149 6.17 -21.53 -0.71
N SER A 150 6.74 -22.50 -1.45
CA SER A 150 6.04 -23.67 -2.01
C SER A 150 5.21 -24.47 -0.98
N GLN A 151 5.50 -24.38 0.32
CA GLN A 151 4.69 -24.99 1.38
C GLN A 151 3.29 -24.37 1.50
N LEU A 152 3.11 -23.11 1.08
CA LEU A 152 1.85 -22.37 1.14
C LEU A 152 1.01 -22.60 -0.12
N SER A 153 0.70 -23.86 -0.43
CA SER A 153 -0.05 -24.30 -1.63
C SER A 153 -1.39 -23.58 -1.88
N GLY A 154 -2.00 -23.00 -0.84
CA GLY A 154 -3.24 -22.22 -0.92
C GLY A 154 -3.07 -20.79 -1.46
N LEU A 155 -1.83 -20.30 -1.52
CA LEU A 155 -1.53 -18.88 -1.75
C LEU A 155 -1.92 -18.44 -3.15
N ARG A 156 -2.67 -17.33 -3.22
CA ARG A 156 -3.16 -16.71 -4.45
C ARG A 156 -2.55 -15.35 -4.71
N ALA A 157 -2.31 -14.58 -3.66
CA ALA A 157 -1.72 -13.26 -3.73
C ALA A 157 -0.51 -13.17 -2.80
N LEU A 158 0.64 -12.82 -3.36
CA LEU A 158 1.85 -12.50 -2.62
C LEU A 158 2.28 -11.08 -2.96
N SER A 159 2.47 -10.26 -1.92
CA SER A 159 3.16 -8.98 -2.04
C SER A 159 4.44 -9.04 -1.21
N ILE A 160 5.57 -8.82 -1.86
CA ILE A 160 6.89 -8.86 -1.24
C ILE A 160 7.75 -7.74 -1.82
N THR A 161 7.64 -6.55 -1.22
CA THR A 161 8.28 -5.33 -1.73
C THR A 161 9.35 -4.80 -0.78
N ASN A 162 10.36 -4.11 -1.31
CA ASN A 162 11.44 -3.48 -0.52
C ASN A 162 12.18 -4.47 0.40
N VAL A 163 12.47 -5.68 -0.09
CA VAL A 163 13.21 -6.72 0.65
C VAL A 163 14.23 -7.41 -0.27
N LEU A 164 15.19 -8.14 0.32
CA LEU A 164 16.14 -8.98 -0.41
C LEU A 164 15.47 -10.26 -0.92
N PHE A 165 14.78 -10.14 -2.05
CA PHE A 165 14.11 -11.25 -2.76
C PHE A 165 14.78 -11.45 -4.12
N TYR A 166 15.29 -12.65 -4.39
CA TYR A 166 16.16 -13.00 -5.51
C TYR A 166 15.46 -13.94 -6.51
N ASN A 167 16.20 -14.38 -7.53
CA ASN A 167 15.66 -15.21 -8.61
C ASN A 167 15.21 -16.60 -8.11
N GLU A 168 15.91 -17.16 -7.12
CA GLU A 168 15.59 -18.44 -6.49
C GLU A 168 14.25 -18.37 -5.74
N ASP A 169 14.03 -17.27 -5.00
CA ASP A 169 12.75 -17.03 -4.33
C ASP A 169 11.62 -16.87 -5.35
N LEU A 170 11.88 -16.16 -6.44
CA LEU A 170 10.91 -15.99 -7.52
C LEU A 170 10.54 -17.34 -8.15
N ALA A 171 11.51 -18.24 -8.34
CA ALA A 171 11.26 -19.59 -8.85
C ALA A 171 10.40 -20.42 -7.90
N ASP A 172 10.68 -20.37 -6.59
CA ASP A 172 9.88 -21.05 -5.56
C ASP A 172 8.44 -20.50 -5.52
N VAL A 173 8.26 -19.18 -5.52
CA VAL A 173 6.94 -18.54 -5.58
C VAL A 173 6.21 -18.86 -6.89
N ALA A 174 6.89 -18.82 -8.03
CA ALA A 174 6.30 -19.14 -9.33
C ALA A 174 5.89 -20.62 -9.46
N SER A 175 6.37 -21.51 -8.58
CA SER A 175 5.93 -22.91 -8.51
C SER A 175 4.56 -23.08 -7.82
N LEU A 176 4.08 -22.07 -7.08
CA LEU A 176 2.83 -22.16 -6.32
C LEU A 176 1.62 -22.43 -7.23
N PRO A 177 0.80 -23.46 -6.93
CA PRO A 177 -0.22 -23.95 -7.86
C PRO A 177 -1.42 -23.00 -8.04
N ARG A 178 -1.62 -22.05 -7.13
CA ARG A 178 -2.77 -21.15 -7.10
C ARG A 178 -2.40 -19.67 -7.19
N LEU A 179 -1.13 -19.34 -7.45
CA LEU A 179 -0.68 -17.96 -7.53
C LEU A 179 -1.35 -17.23 -8.70
N GLU A 180 -2.06 -16.15 -8.39
CA GLU A 180 -2.79 -15.31 -9.33
C GLU A 180 -2.29 -13.86 -9.30
N SER A 181 -1.75 -13.38 -8.19
CA SER A 181 -1.24 -12.02 -8.03
C SER A 181 0.12 -12.01 -7.38
N LEU A 182 1.07 -11.30 -7.99
CA LEU A 182 2.44 -11.18 -7.49
C LEU A 182 2.92 -9.73 -7.57
N ASP A 183 3.40 -9.20 -6.45
CA ASP A 183 4.10 -7.93 -6.37
C ASP A 183 5.52 -8.16 -5.86
N ILE A 184 6.52 -7.88 -6.71
CA ILE A 184 7.95 -8.00 -6.43
C ILE A 184 8.66 -6.63 -6.49
N SER A 185 7.92 -5.54 -6.25
CA SER A 185 8.42 -4.18 -6.41
C SER A 185 9.65 -3.89 -5.54
N ASN A 186 10.65 -3.23 -6.13
CA ASN A 186 11.91 -2.87 -5.46
C ASN A 186 12.57 -4.06 -4.72
N THR A 187 12.70 -5.19 -5.42
CA THR A 187 13.42 -6.38 -4.93
C THR A 187 14.76 -6.56 -5.67
N SER A 188 15.51 -7.60 -5.29
CA SER A 188 16.81 -7.95 -5.88
C SER A 188 16.72 -8.93 -7.06
N VAL A 189 15.52 -9.17 -7.60
CA VAL A 189 15.30 -9.97 -8.79
C VAL A 189 16.05 -9.35 -9.97
N THR A 190 16.86 -10.17 -10.64
CA THR A 190 17.65 -9.77 -11.81
C THR A 190 17.13 -10.36 -13.11
N ASP A 191 16.32 -11.44 -13.02
CA ASP A 191 15.71 -12.15 -14.14
C ASP A 191 14.29 -12.63 -13.76
N ILE A 192 13.30 -12.33 -14.62
CA ILE A 192 11.88 -12.66 -14.40
C ILE A 192 11.40 -13.91 -15.15
N THR A 193 12.29 -14.64 -15.82
CA THR A 193 11.95 -15.84 -16.64
C THR A 193 11.23 -16.91 -15.83
N ALA A 194 11.48 -17.01 -14.52
CA ALA A 194 10.78 -17.92 -13.62
C ALA A 194 9.24 -17.77 -13.65
N LEU A 195 8.72 -16.57 -13.97
CA LEU A 195 7.28 -16.30 -14.11
C LEU A 195 6.61 -17.15 -15.19
N LEU A 196 7.37 -17.68 -16.16
CA LEU A 196 6.84 -18.59 -17.17
C LEU A 196 6.24 -19.87 -16.56
N THR A 197 6.67 -20.26 -15.36
CA THR A 197 6.12 -21.39 -14.59
C THR A 197 4.68 -21.15 -14.13
N CYS A 198 4.28 -19.87 -13.99
CA CYS A 198 2.93 -19.47 -13.59
C CYS A 198 2.12 -18.76 -14.69
N LYS A 199 2.57 -18.82 -15.95
CA LYS A 199 1.96 -18.11 -17.08
C LYS A 199 0.47 -18.36 -17.31
N ASP A 200 0.00 -19.58 -17.01
CA ASP A 200 -1.40 -19.99 -17.25
C ASP A 200 -2.36 -19.60 -16.12
N ARG A 201 -1.86 -18.97 -15.05
CA ARG A 201 -2.66 -18.61 -13.86
C ARG A 201 -2.41 -17.22 -13.31
N LEU A 202 -1.25 -16.62 -13.59
CA LEU A 202 -0.92 -15.27 -13.14
C LEU A 202 -1.81 -14.24 -13.85
N LYS A 203 -2.57 -13.49 -13.06
CA LYS A 203 -3.52 -12.46 -13.51
C LYS A 203 -3.04 -11.04 -13.19
N SER A 204 -2.20 -10.87 -12.18
CA SER A 204 -1.69 -9.57 -11.76
C SER A 204 -0.19 -9.65 -11.46
N LEU A 205 0.58 -8.74 -12.07
CA LEU A 205 2.01 -8.64 -11.87
C LEU A 205 2.40 -7.17 -11.66
N THR A 206 3.03 -6.91 -10.51
CA THR A 206 3.60 -5.61 -10.17
C THR A 206 5.11 -5.74 -10.06
N MET A 207 5.83 -4.96 -10.87
CA MET A 207 7.29 -4.88 -10.91
C MET A 207 7.74 -3.42 -10.80
N HIS A 208 7.05 -2.65 -9.95
CA HIS A 208 7.37 -1.24 -9.75
C HIS A 208 8.79 -1.10 -9.21
N HIS A 209 9.58 -0.21 -9.83
CA HIS A 209 10.91 0.14 -9.35
C HIS A 209 11.87 -1.06 -9.18
N LEU A 210 11.82 -2.03 -10.10
CA LEU A 210 12.67 -3.22 -10.09
C LEU A 210 14.13 -2.92 -10.52
N LYS A 211 14.85 -2.14 -9.71
CA LYS A 211 16.18 -1.58 -10.00
C LYS A 211 17.26 -2.62 -10.35
N CYS A 212 17.15 -3.84 -9.84
CA CYS A 212 18.13 -4.89 -10.03
C CYS A 212 17.94 -5.69 -11.32
N LEU A 213 16.85 -5.46 -12.06
CA LEU A 213 16.56 -6.20 -13.29
C LEU A 213 17.66 -5.99 -14.34
N LYS A 214 18.33 -7.06 -14.75
CA LYS A 214 19.46 -7.02 -15.70
C LYS A 214 19.08 -7.43 -17.12
N MET A 215 17.85 -7.89 -17.32
CA MET A 215 17.35 -8.33 -18.61
C MET A 215 17.26 -7.16 -19.60
N THR A 216 17.50 -7.44 -20.88
CA THR A 216 17.22 -6.51 -21.97
C THR A 216 15.72 -6.32 -22.16
N THR A 217 15.32 -5.20 -22.75
CA THR A 217 13.92 -4.92 -23.09
C THR A 217 13.27 -6.04 -23.91
N THR A 218 14.00 -6.62 -24.88
CA THR A 218 13.50 -7.75 -25.68
C THR A 218 13.20 -8.97 -24.81
N GLN A 219 14.15 -9.37 -23.94
CA GLN A 219 13.96 -10.53 -23.06
C GLN A 219 12.77 -10.34 -22.10
N ILE A 220 12.58 -9.13 -21.58
CA ILE A 220 11.44 -8.81 -20.70
C ILE A 220 10.13 -8.92 -21.47
N LEU A 221 10.07 -8.36 -22.67
CA LEU A 221 8.88 -8.45 -23.53
C LEU A 221 8.58 -9.90 -23.96
N ASP A 222 9.59 -10.74 -24.14
CA ASP A 222 9.41 -12.17 -24.44
C ASP A 222 8.73 -12.91 -23.30
N VAL A 223 9.11 -12.63 -22.04
CA VAL A 223 8.43 -13.17 -20.86
C VAL A 223 6.99 -12.63 -20.78
N ILE A 224 6.81 -11.31 -20.86
CA ILE A 224 5.49 -10.66 -20.76
C ILE A 224 4.52 -11.19 -21.84
N ARG A 225 5.01 -11.48 -23.04
CA ARG A 225 4.20 -12.02 -24.14
C ARG A 225 3.60 -13.38 -23.84
N GLU A 226 4.30 -14.21 -23.07
CA GLU A 226 3.82 -15.53 -22.67
C GLU A 226 2.78 -15.47 -21.53
N LEU A 227 2.70 -14.36 -20.79
CA LEU A 227 1.73 -14.14 -19.71
C LEU A 227 0.34 -13.73 -20.25
N LYS A 228 -0.26 -14.60 -21.07
CA LYS A 228 -1.49 -14.29 -21.84
C LYS A 228 -2.74 -14.05 -21.00
N TYR A 229 -2.77 -14.54 -19.76
CA TYR A 229 -3.88 -14.40 -18.81
C TYR A 229 -3.73 -13.19 -17.88
N LEU A 230 -2.72 -12.35 -18.10
CA LEU A 230 -2.47 -11.18 -17.28
C LEU A 230 -3.53 -10.10 -17.56
N ASN A 231 -4.21 -9.68 -16.50
CA ASN A 231 -5.22 -8.62 -16.49
C ASN A 231 -4.62 -7.29 -15.98
N HIS A 232 -3.65 -7.37 -15.08
CA HIS A 232 -3.00 -6.21 -14.47
C HIS A 232 -1.48 -6.30 -14.64
N LEU A 233 -0.88 -5.26 -15.21
CA LEU A 233 0.56 -5.11 -15.32
C LEU A 233 0.96 -3.74 -14.79
N ASP A 234 1.85 -3.72 -13.81
CA ASP A 234 2.53 -2.50 -13.36
C ASP A 234 4.03 -2.66 -13.60
N ILE A 235 4.54 -1.83 -14.50
CA ILE A 235 5.97 -1.67 -14.79
C ILE A 235 6.38 -0.22 -14.55
N SER A 236 5.75 0.48 -13.64
CA SER A 236 6.04 1.87 -13.28
C SER A 236 7.41 2.02 -12.60
N ASP A 237 7.93 3.24 -12.54
CA ASP A 237 9.24 3.55 -11.94
C ASP A 237 9.31 4.99 -11.43
N ASP A 238 10.31 5.32 -10.61
CA ASP A 238 10.46 6.64 -9.98
C ASP A 238 11.21 7.66 -10.87
N LYS A 239 11.02 7.60 -12.20
CA LYS A 239 11.61 8.50 -13.25
C LYS A 239 13.15 8.51 -13.38
N GLN A 240 13.88 7.96 -12.40
CA GLN A 240 15.35 7.93 -12.36
C GLN A 240 15.96 6.94 -13.35
N PHE A 241 15.23 5.88 -13.72
CA PHE A 241 15.72 4.84 -14.63
C PHE A 241 15.19 5.02 -16.05
N THR A 242 16.09 5.21 -17.01
CA THR A 242 15.72 5.35 -18.42
C THR A 242 15.64 3.97 -19.07
N SER A 243 14.47 3.34 -18.98
CA SER A 243 14.15 2.13 -19.74
C SER A 243 13.16 2.46 -20.87
N ASP A 244 13.35 1.86 -22.03
CA ASP A 244 12.44 1.92 -23.17
C ASP A 244 11.35 0.83 -23.13
N ILE A 245 11.28 0.00 -22.08
CA ILE A 245 10.30 -1.10 -21.97
C ILE A 245 8.87 -0.62 -22.20
N ALA A 246 8.45 0.48 -21.56
CA ALA A 246 7.08 0.98 -21.72
C ALA A 246 6.80 1.41 -23.16
N LEU A 247 7.72 2.14 -23.79
CA LEU A 247 7.59 2.53 -25.20
C LEU A 247 7.50 1.28 -26.10
N ARG A 248 8.43 0.34 -25.96
CA ARG A 248 8.50 -0.88 -26.76
C ARG A 248 7.31 -1.80 -26.53
N LEU A 249 6.74 -1.81 -25.32
CA LEU A 249 5.50 -2.52 -24.98
C LEU A 249 4.31 -1.92 -25.71
N LEU A 250 4.15 -0.60 -25.70
CA LEU A 250 3.03 0.10 -26.37
C LEU A 250 3.06 -0.09 -27.90
N GLU A 251 4.23 -0.33 -28.48
CA GLU A 251 4.39 -0.64 -29.92
C GLU A 251 3.96 -2.07 -30.30
N GLN A 252 3.78 -2.98 -29.33
CA GLN A 252 3.36 -4.36 -29.60
C GLN A 252 1.85 -4.45 -29.85
N LYS A 253 1.46 -5.15 -30.92
CA LYS A 253 0.04 -5.38 -31.25
C LYS A 253 -0.55 -6.56 -30.48
N ASP A 254 0.08 -7.72 -30.57
CA ASP A 254 -0.47 -9.00 -30.08
C ASP A 254 0.00 -9.41 -28.68
N ILE A 255 0.34 -8.44 -27.82
CA ILE A 255 0.81 -8.70 -26.44
C ILE A 255 -0.33 -8.49 -25.44
N LEU A 256 -0.39 -9.25 -24.35
CA LEU A 256 -1.34 -9.01 -23.24
C LEU A 256 -2.80 -8.75 -23.71
N PRO A 257 -3.45 -9.71 -24.41
CA PRO A 257 -4.76 -9.48 -25.03
C PRO A 257 -5.90 -9.23 -24.02
N ASN A 258 -5.74 -9.71 -22.78
CA ASN A 258 -6.74 -9.59 -21.71
C ASN A 258 -6.47 -8.45 -20.74
N LEU A 259 -5.50 -7.57 -21.02
CA LEU A 259 -5.09 -6.52 -20.10
C LEU A 259 -6.22 -5.50 -19.89
N VAL A 260 -6.57 -5.27 -18.64
CA VAL A 260 -7.56 -4.25 -18.21
C VAL A 260 -6.92 -3.10 -17.44
N SER A 261 -5.68 -3.25 -17.02
CA SER A 261 -4.98 -2.29 -16.17
C SER A 261 -3.49 -2.29 -16.51
N LEU A 262 -2.99 -1.15 -16.96
CA LEU A 262 -1.58 -0.95 -17.27
C LEU A 262 -1.03 0.24 -16.47
N ASP A 263 0.04 0.05 -15.72
CA ASP A 263 0.75 1.17 -15.10
C ASP A 263 2.16 1.30 -15.68
N ILE A 264 2.40 2.44 -16.32
CA ILE A 264 3.69 2.83 -16.90
C ILE A 264 4.15 4.19 -16.36
N SER A 265 3.62 4.60 -15.19
CA SER A 265 3.96 5.86 -14.55
C SER A 265 5.47 5.99 -14.32
N GLY A 266 5.99 7.21 -14.50
CA GLY A 266 7.40 7.55 -14.38
C GLY A 266 8.31 6.97 -15.47
N ARG A 267 7.75 6.41 -16.54
CA ARG A 267 8.51 6.00 -17.73
C ARG A 267 8.63 7.16 -18.73
N LYS A 268 9.80 7.26 -19.36
CA LYS A 268 10.11 8.31 -20.35
C LYS A 268 9.67 7.90 -21.75
N HIS A 269 9.51 8.89 -22.64
CA HIS A 269 9.18 8.72 -24.06
C HIS A 269 7.82 8.05 -24.32
N VAL A 270 6.93 8.04 -23.32
CA VAL A 270 5.54 7.65 -23.48
C VAL A 270 4.79 8.83 -24.09
N THR A 271 3.94 8.58 -25.10
CA THR A 271 3.17 9.62 -25.79
C THR A 271 1.69 9.25 -25.83
N ASP A 272 0.81 10.25 -25.86
CA ASP A 272 -0.65 10.05 -25.96
C ASP A 272 -1.02 9.14 -27.13
N LYS A 273 -0.45 9.40 -28.31
CA LYS A 273 -0.71 8.60 -29.52
C LYS A 273 -0.39 7.11 -29.31
N ALA A 274 0.72 6.79 -28.65
CA ALA A 274 1.11 5.40 -28.41
C ALA A 274 0.17 4.73 -27.40
N VAL A 275 -0.19 5.44 -26.33
CA VAL A 275 -1.11 4.94 -25.30
C VAL A 275 -2.52 4.73 -25.89
N GLU A 276 -3.03 5.69 -26.64
CA GLU A 276 -4.33 5.60 -27.33
C GLU A 276 -4.38 4.40 -28.28
N ALA A 277 -3.37 4.25 -29.14
CA ALA A 277 -3.29 3.12 -30.07
C ALA A 277 -3.25 1.76 -29.36
N PHE A 278 -2.61 1.69 -28.19
CA PHE A 278 -2.56 0.49 -27.36
C PHE A 278 -3.92 0.19 -26.71
N ILE A 279 -4.62 1.21 -26.21
CA ILE A 279 -5.92 1.07 -25.55
C ILE A 279 -7.03 0.74 -26.57
N GLN A 280 -6.99 1.32 -27.77
CA GLN A 280 -7.98 1.03 -28.82
C GLN A 280 -8.01 -0.45 -29.24
N GLN A 281 -6.88 -1.15 -29.11
CA GLN A 281 -6.78 -2.59 -29.35
C GLN A 281 -7.37 -3.42 -28.19
N ARG A 282 -7.66 -2.80 -27.05
CA ARG A 282 -8.10 -3.42 -25.78
C ARG A 282 -9.29 -2.64 -25.20
N PRO A 283 -10.50 -2.75 -25.79
CA PRO A 283 -11.65 -1.93 -25.40
C PRO A 283 -12.14 -2.18 -23.97
N THR A 284 -11.72 -3.27 -23.32
CA THR A 284 -12.01 -3.58 -21.92
C THR A 284 -11.06 -2.91 -20.93
N MET A 285 -10.13 -2.06 -21.39
CA MET A 285 -9.22 -1.33 -20.52
C MET A 285 -9.98 -0.45 -19.53
N GLN A 286 -9.66 -0.59 -18.26
CA GLN A 286 -10.28 0.15 -17.15
C GLN A 286 -9.32 1.12 -16.49
N PHE A 287 -8.00 0.89 -16.61
CA PHE A 287 -7.00 1.74 -15.99
C PHE A 287 -5.74 1.89 -16.84
N VAL A 288 -5.23 3.12 -16.94
CA VAL A 288 -3.86 3.40 -17.39
C VAL A 288 -3.15 4.39 -16.45
N GLY A 289 -1.93 4.05 -16.02
CA GLY A 289 -1.10 4.90 -15.18
C GLY A 289 -0.04 5.65 -15.97
N LEU A 290 -0.12 6.99 -15.94
CA LEU A 290 0.67 7.93 -16.75
C LEU A 290 1.28 9.06 -15.92
N LEU A 291 1.25 8.99 -14.58
CA LEU A 291 1.87 10.02 -13.73
C LEU A 291 3.37 10.08 -14.00
N ALA A 292 3.95 11.28 -14.01
CA ALA A 292 5.36 11.53 -14.27
C ALA A 292 5.83 11.01 -15.65
N THR A 293 4.93 10.97 -16.63
CA THR A 293 5.22 10.69 -18.05
C THR A 293 4.95 11.94 -18.90
N ASP A 294 5.36 11.92 -20.17
CA ASP A 294 5.05 13.01 -21.12
C ASP A 294 3.67 12.83 -21.80
N ALA A 295 2.79 12.00 -21.22
CA ALA A 295 1.48 11.62 -21.73
C ALA A 295 0.36 11.89 -20.71
N GLY A 296 -0.89 11.74 -21.14
CA GLY A 296 -2.10 12.00 -20.39
C GLY A 296 -2.80 13.31 -20.74
N TYR A 297 -2.39 14.04 -21.78
CA TYR A 297 -2.90 15.39 -22.07
C TYR A 297 -3.98 15.43 -23.15
N SER A 298 -4.19 14.33 -23.88
CA SER A 298 -5.24 14.23 -24.90
C SER A 298 -6.65 14.13 -24.32
N GLU A 299 -7.65 14.50 -25.14
CA GLU A 299 -9.07 14.38 -24.78
C GLU A 299 -9.50 12.92 -24.50
N PHE A 300 -8.80 11.95 -25.09
CA PHE A 300 -9.07 10.53 -24.84
C PHE A 300 -8.63 10.09 -23.43
N LEU A 301 -7.61 10.74 -22.87
CA LEU A 301 -6.94 10.31 -21.63
C LEU A 301 -7.35 11.16 -20.42
N THR A 302 -8.46 11.88 -20.47
CA THR A 302 -8.92 12.75 -19.37
C THR A 302 -9.11 12.02 -18.03
N GLY A 303 -9.39 10.71 -18.07
CA GLY A 303 -9.74 9.90 -16.90
C GLY A 303 -11.23 9.91 -16.56
N GLU A 304 -12.04 10.59 -17.38
CA GLU A 304 -13.49 10.61 -17.26
C GLU A 304 -14.12 9.35 -17.88
N GLY A 305 -15.30 8.97 -17.38
CA GLY A 305 -16.00 7.76 -17.83
C GLY A 305 -15.39 6.46 -17.29
N ASN A 306 -15.31 5.46 -18.17
CA ASN A 306 -14.98 4.07 -17.84
C ASN A 306 -13.48 3.80 -17.72
N LEU A 307 -12.64 4.58 -18.40
CA LEU A 307 -11.19 4.47 -18.32
C LEU A 307 -10.68 5.41 -17.24
N LYS A 308 -10.17 4.86 -16.14
CA LYS A 308 -9.44 5.62 -15.13
C LYS A 308 -8.02 5.88 -15.60
N VAL A 309 -7.58 7.12 -15.44
CA VAL A 309 -6.22 7.54 -15.78
C VAL A 309 -5.61 8.17 -14.54
N SER A 310 -4.45 7.69 -14.09
CA SER A 310 -3.62 8.45 -13.15
C SER A 310 -2.58 9.24 -13.95
N GLY A 311 -2.34 10.48 -13.56
CA GLY A 311 -1.56 11.42 -14.37
C GLY A 311 -1.45 12.78 -13.70
N GLU A 312 -0.96 13.75 -14.45
CA GLU A 312 -0.68 15.11 -13.97
C GLU A 312 -1.36 16.21 -14.79
N ALA A 313 -2.16 15.85 -15.80
CA ALA A 313 -2.75 16.81 -16.72
C ALA A 313 -3.97 17.53 -16.13
N ASN A 314 -4.74 16.88 -15.26
CA ASN A 314 -5.96 17.44 -14.68
C ASN A 314 -6.28 16.89 -13.28
N GLU A 315 -7.30 17.45 -12.63
CA GLU A 315 -7.71 17.09 -11.28
C GLU A 315 -8.16 15.62 -11.14
N THR A 316 -8.88 15.08 -12.13
CA THR A 316 -9.35 13.68 -12.13
C THR A 316 -8.17 12.73 -12.10
N GLN A 317 -7.18 12.99 -12.94
CA GLN A 317 -5.94 12.20 -13.01
C GLN A 317 -5.11 12.27 -11.74
N ILE A 318 -4.92 13.47 -11.20
CA ILE A 318 -4.15 13.69 -9.97
C ILE A 318 -4.84 13.01 -8.78
N SER A 319 -6.18 13.09 -8.72
CA SER A 319 -6.97 12.40 -7.70
C SER A 319 -6.84 10.88 -7.81
N GLU A 320 -6.87 10.33 -9.02
CA GLU A 320 -6.65 8.88 -9.24
C GLU A 320 -5.22 8.46 -8.86
N ALA A 321 -4.21 9.30 -9.17
CA ALA A 321 -2.83 9.08 -8.77
C ALA A 321 -2.67 9.02 -7.24
N LEU A 322 -3.21 10.00 -6.51
CA LEU A 322 -3.14 10.02 -5.04
C LEU A 322 -3.87 8.84 -4.39
N LYS A 323 -4.97 8.37 -4.99
CA LYS A 323 -5.70 7.18 -4.51
C LYS A 323 -4.88 5.91 -4.65
N ARG A 324 -4.24 5.69 -5.82
CA ARG A 324 -3.54 4.44 -6.12
C ARG A 324 -2.15 4.37 -5.54
N TYR A 325 -1.46 5.51 -5.49
CA TYR A 325 -0.05 5.57 -5.15
C TYR A 325 0.20 6.02 -3.72
N SER A 326 -0.79 5.94 -2.83
CA SER A 326 -0.71 6.46 -1.46
C SER A 326 0.49 5.94 -0.65
N GLU A 327 1.05 4.78 -1.00
CA GLU A 327 2.22 4.17 -0.35
C GLU A 327 3.55 4.45 -1.10
N ARG A 328 3.53 5.06 -2.30
CA ARG A 328 4.70 5.34 -3.14
C ARG A 328 5.11 6.82 -3.02
N ALA A 329 6.06 7.11 -2.13
CA ALA A 329 6.43 8.47 -1.76
C ALA A 329 6.77 9.38 -2.96
N PHE A 330 7.45 8.87 -3.98
CA PHE A 330 7.79 9.63 -5.18
C PHE A 330 6.54 10.07 -5.95
N PHE A 331 5.61 9.15 -6.22
CA PHE A 331 4.36 9.45 -6.91
C PHE A 331 3.42 10.33 -6.08
N VAL A 332 3.33 10.12 -4.76
CA VAL A 332 2.57 11.03 -3.88
C VAL A 332 3.14 12.44 -3.97
N ARG A 333 4.47 12.60 -3.85
CA ARG A 333 5.13 13.90 -3.97
C ARG A 333 4.83 14.55 -5.33
N GLU A 334 4.95 13.82 -6.43
CA GLU A 334 4.71 14.36 -7.77
C GLU A 334 3.25 14.78 -7.96
N ALA A 335 2.30 13.92 -7.59
CA ALA A 335 0.88 14.24 -7.69
C ALA A 335 0.50 15.45 -6.83
N LEU A 336 1.03 15.57 -5.60
CA LEU A 336 0.83 16.74 -4.75
C LEU A 336 1.44 18.02 -5.32
N PHE A 337 2.60 17.91 -5.97
CA PHE A 337 3.23 19.05 -6.64
C PHE A 337 2.34 19.61 -7.76
N HIS A 338 1.76 18.74 -8.60
CA HIS A 338 0.82 19.17 -9.63
C HIS A 338 -0.52 19.64 -9.03
N LEU A 339 -0.99 18.99 -7.96
CA LEU A 339 -2.20 19.41 -7.24
C LEU A 339 -2.06 20.83 -6.71
N PHE A 340 -0.89 21.19 -6.16
CA PHE A 340 -0.64 22.52 -5.62
C PHE A 340 -0.98 23.62 -6.64
N SER A 341 -0.56 23.46 -7.89
CA SER A 341 -0.85 24.40 -8.99
C SER A 341 -2.36 24.57 -9.24
N LEU A 342 -3.14 23.50 -9.09
CA LEU A 342 -4.61 23.54 -9.25
C LEU A 342 -5.30 24.16 -8.03
N THR A 343 -4.80 23.90 -6.83
CA THR A 343 -5.43 24.37 -5.58
C THR A 343 -5.32 25.88 -5.38
N HIS A 344 -4.33 26.54 -5.97
CA HIS A 344 -4.11 27.98 -5.76
C HIS A 344 -5.35 28.83 -6.15
N VAL A 345 -6.03 28.44 -7.23
CA VAL A 345 -7.19 29.14 -7.80
C VAL A 345 -8.53 28.52 -7.39
N MET A 346 -8.55 27.57 -6.46
CA MET A 346 -9.80 26.94 -6.02
C MET A 346 -10.63 27.89 -5.15
N GLU A 347 -11.93 27.97 -5.47
CA GLU A 347 -12.95 28.74 -4.74
C GLU A 347 -14.05 27.84 -4.13
N LYS A 348 -14.10 26.56 -4.52
CA LYS A 348 -15.07 25.59 -4.01
C LYS A 348 -14.40 24.65 -3.03
N THR A 349 -15.07 24.39 -1.91
CA THR A 349 -14.67 23.37 -0.93
C THR A 349 -14.65 21.99 -1.58
N LYS A 350 -13.54 21.26 -1.44
CA LYS A 350 -13.33 19.90 -1.96
C LYS A 350 -12.83 18.93 -0.89
N PRO A 351 -13.71 18.42 -0.01
CA PRO A 351 -13.32 17.51 1.07
C PRO A 351 -12.65 16.23 0.55
N GLU A 352 -13.09 15.72 -0.59
CA GLU A 352 -12.55 14.52 -1.23
C GLU A 352 -11.08 14.68 -1.64
N ILE A 353 -10.65 15.86 -2.08
CA ILE A 353 -9.24 16.12 -2.41
C ILE A 353 -8.43 16.26 -1.14
N LEU A 354 -8.92 17.03 -0.16
CA LEU A 354 -8.23 17.20 1.12
C LEU A 354 -8.01 15.85 1.82
N LYS A 355 -8.98 14.93 1.74
CA LYS A 355 -8.84 13.55 2.21
C LYS A 355 -7.65 12.82 1.57
N LEU A 356 -7.45 12.96 0.26
CA LEU A 356 -6.32 12.36 -0.45
C LEU A 356 -4.98 12.95 0.01
N VAL A 357 -4.94 14.26 0.24
CA VAL A 357 -3.74 14.93 0.81
C VAL A 357 -3.44 14.42 2.21
N VAL A 358 -4.46 14.30 3.07
CA VAL A 358 -4.36 13.75 4.43
C VAL A 358 -3.83 12.31 4.42
N ILE A 359 -4.30 11.47 3.50
CA ILE A 359 -3.78 10.10 3.32
C ILE A 359 -2.29 10.13 2.97
N GLY A 360 -1.88 10.98 2.02
CA GLY A 360 -0.48 11.15 1.65
C GLY A 360 0.40 11.57 2.84
N MET A 361 -0.06 12.55 3.63
CA MET A 361 0.64 12.99 4.84
C MET A 361 0.78 11.87 5.87
N ARG A 362 -0.30 11.11 6.11
CA ARG A 362 -0.36 10.04 7.10
C ARG A 362 0.56 8.88 6.74
N ASN A 363 0.63 8.53 5.46
CA ASN A 363 1.44 7.41 4.98
C ASN A 363 2.94 7.74 4.96
N HIS A 364 3.31 9.01 4.77
CA HIS A 364 4.70 9.45 4.61
C HIS A 364 5.13 10.49 5.67
N PRO A 365 4.99 10.22 6.98
CA PRO A 365 5.15 11.22 8.03
C PRO A 365 6.58 11.77 8.17
N LEU A 366 7.58 10.99 7.76
CA LEU A 366 9.00 11.33 7.81
C LEU A 366 9.59 11.69 6.43
N ASN A 367 8.75 11.80 5.38
CA ASN A 367 9.21 12.20 4.06
C ASN A 367 9.02 13.70 3.87
N LEU A 368 10.09 14.48 4.03
CA LEU A 368 10.05 15.94 3.93
C LEU A 368 9.44 16.44 2.59
N PRO A 369 9.85 15.96 1.40
CA PRO A 369 9.24 16.39 0.14
C PRO A 369 7.72 16.20 0.09
N VAL A 370 7.20 15.06 0.58
CA VAL A 370 5.76 14.81 0.65
C VAL A 370 5.09 15.77 1.63
N GLN A 371 5.61 15.94 2.85
CA GLN A 371 5.02 16.83 3.85
C GLN A 371 5.03 18.30 3.39
N LEU A 372 6.08 18.72 2.70
CA LEU A 372 6.19 20.09 2.17
C LEU A 372 5.13 20.36 1.10
N ALA A 373 4.96 19.45 0.13
CA ALA A 373 3.96 19.58 -0.92
C ALA A 373 2.53 19.46 -0.35
N ALA A 374 2.32 18.51 0.57
CA ALA A 374 1.02 18.29 1.19
C ALA A 374 0.57 19.47 2.03
N SER A 375 1.42 20.01 2.92
CA SER A 375 1.09 21.16 3.75
C SER A 375 0.75 22.41 2.92
N ALA A 376 1.39 22.59 1.76
CA ALA A 376 1.05 23.65 0.83
C ALA A 376 -0.34 23.46 0.20
N CYS A 377 -0.67 22.22 -0.17
CA CYS A 377 -2.02 21.87 -0.65
C CYS A 377 -3.07 22.07 0.45
N VAL A 378 -2.79 21.63 1.68
CA VAL A 378 -3.67 21.83 2.84
C VAL A 378 -3.98 23.31 3.02
N PHE A 379 -2.95 24.16 3.10
CA PHE A 379 -3.13 25.60 3.23
C PHE A 379 -4.07 26.18 2.17
N ASN A 380 -3.86 25.83 0.90
CA ASN A 380 -4.70 26.32 -0.20
C ASN A 380 -6.14 25.79 -0.11
N LEU A 381 -6.33 24.53 0.33
CA LEU A 381 -7.64 23.89 0.45
C LEU A 381 -8.43 24.33 1.68
N THR A 382 -7.77 24.93 2.68
CA THR A 382 -8.40 25.39 3.94
C THR A 382 -8.29 26.89 4.16
N LYS A 383 -7.98 27.69 3.12
CA LYS A 383 -7.95 29.16 3.22
C LYS A 383 -9.36 29.73 3.34
N GLN A 384 -9.55 30.71 4.22
CA GLN A 384 -10.77 31.53 4.32
C GLN A 384 -12.05 30.66 4.43
N ASP A 385 -13.09 30.98 3.64
CA ASP A 385 -14.39 30.30 3.64
C ASP A 385 -14.32 28.82 3.19
N LEU A 386 -13.23 28.38 2.56
CA LEU A 386 -13.09 26.97 2.16
C LEU A 386 -13.07 26.06 3.38
N ALA A 387 -12.38 26.47 4.46
CA ALA A 387 -12.39 25.73 5.72
C ALA A 387 -13.80 25.62 6.30
N ALA A 388 -14.66 26.63 6.06
CA ALA A 388 -16.00 26.62 6.58
C ALA A 388 -16.91 25.54 5.94
N GLY A 389 -16.60 25.11 4.72
CA GLY A 389 -17.28 23.99 4.08
C GLY A 389 -16.73 22.62 4.46
N MET A 390 -15.61 22.52 5.17
CA MET A 390 -14.94 21.25 5.44
C MET A 390 -15.58 20.48 6.60
N PRO A 391 -15.63 19.13 6.54
CA PRO A 391 -16.04 18.31 7.68
C PRO A 391 -15.09 18.52 8.87
N VAL A 392 -15.65 18.74 10.06
CA VAL A 392 -14.89 18.98 11.30
C VAL A 392 -13.90 17.85 11.59
N ARG A 393 -14.29 16.60 11.34
CA ARG A 393 -13.41 15.43 11.51
C ARG A 393 -12.17 15.48 10.61
N LEU A 394 -12.35 15.95 9.38
CA LEU A 394 -11.25 16.07 8.43
C LEU A 394 -10.31 17.21 8.84
N LEU A 395 -10.85 18.32 9.36
CA LEU A 395 -10.06 19.43 9.91
C LEU A 395 -9.28 19.01 11.17
N ALA A 396 -9.87 18.19 12.04
CA ALA A 396 -9.18 17.64 13.22
C ALA A 396 -8.00 16.73 12.81
N ASP A 397 -8.21 15.86 11.80
CA ASP A 397 -7.14 15.03 11.22
C ASP A 397 -6.02 15.88 10.62
N VAL A 398 -6.37 16.92 9.87
CA VAL A 398 -5.41 17.88 9.30
C VAL A 398 -4.60 18.55 10.41
N THR A 399 -5.26 19.06 11.45
CA THR A 399 -4.62 19.74 12.57
C THR A 399 -3.59 18.84 13.24
N HIS A 400 -3.97 17.60 13.56
CA HIS A 400 -3.06 16.61 14.13
C HIS A 400 -1.86 16.31 13.24
N LEU A 401 -2.06 16.14 11.94
CA LEU A 401 -1.00 15.83 10.99
C LEU A 401 -0.06 17.02 10.75
N LEU A 402 -0.56 18.25 10.72
CA LEU A 402 0.26 19.46 10.60
C LEU A 402 1.16 19.64 11.84
N LEU A 403 0.61 19.43 13.04
CA LEU A 403 1.38 19.47 14.29
C LEU A 403 2.50 18.42 14.29
N LYS A 404 2.17 17.17 13.93
CA LYS A 404 3.19 16.12 13.76
C LYS A 404 4.25 16.45 12.71
N ALA A 405 3.86 17.05 11.58
CA ALA A 405 4.81 17.48 10.56
C ALA A 405 5.74 18.57 11.09
N MET A 406 5.23 19.51 11.88
CA MET A 406 6.05 20.53 12.54
C MET A 406 7.03 19.93 13.55
N GLU A 407 6.60 18.93 14.33
CA GLU A 407 7.45 18.20 15.28
C GLU A 407 8.57 17.41 14.59
N HIS A 408 8.27 16.73 13.48
CA HIS A 408 9.28 15.96 12.73
C HIS A 408 10.29 16.86 12.00
N PHE A 409 9.91 18.09 11.63
CA PHE A 409 10.71 18.97 10.77
C PHE A 409 10.82 20.40 11.34
N PRO A 410 11.36 20.58 12.57
CA PRO A 410 11.34 21.87 13.28
C PRO A 410 12.14 22.96 12.56
N ASN A 411 13.18 22.59 11.82
CA ASN A 411 14.10 23.54 11.17
C ASN A 411 13.69 23.93 9.74
N HIS A 412 12.59 23.39 9.22
CA HIS A 412 12.16 23.65 7.84
C HIS A 412 11.17 24.82 7.75
N GLN A 413 11.69 26.04 7.61
CA GLN A 413 10.93 27.29 7.65
C GLN A 413 9.69 27.31 6.75
N GLN A 414 9.79 26.83 5.50
CA GLN A 414 8.66 26.84 4.57
C GLN A 414 7.53 25.88 5.02
N LEU A 415 7.88 24.70 5.55
CA LEU A 415 6.92 23.77 6.11
C LEU A 415 6.23 24.39 7.33
N GLN A 416 7.02 24.94 8.26
CA GLN A 416 6.52 25.61 9.46
C GLN A 416 5.54 26.75 9.09
N LYS A 417 5.89 27.57 8.10
CA LYS A 417 5.03 28.64 7.57
C LYS A 417 3.70 28.09 7.05
N ASN A 418 3.73 27.04 6.20
CA ASN A 418 2.50 26.44 5.66
C ASN A 418 1.59 25.91 6.77
N CYS A 419 2.17 25.19 7.75
CA CYS A 419 1.43 24.63 8.87
C CYS A 419 0.81 25.73 9.74
N LEU A 420 1.60 26.72 10.17
CA LEU A 420 1.11 27.81 11.02
C LEU A 420 0.00 28.62 10.33
N LEU A 421 0.16 28.95 9.05
CA LEU A 421 -0.87 29.66 8.29
C LEU A 421 -2.16 28.85 8.15
N SER A 422 -2.05 27.53 8.02
CA SER A 422 -3.23 26.65 7.97
C SER A 422 -3.92 26.59 9.34
N LEU A 423 -3.15 26.45 10.42
CA LEU A 423 -3.67 26.36 11.79
C LEU A 423 -4.28 27.67 12.30
N CYS A 424 -3.77 28.83 11.87
CA CYS A 424 -4.29 30.14 12.24
C CYS A 424 -5.57 30.57 11.49
N SER A 425 -6.18 29.67 10.70
CA SER A 425 -7.52 29.91 10.15
C SER A 425 -8.54 29.95 11.29
N ASP A 426 -9.33 31.03 11.39
CA ASP A 426 -10.22 31.32 12.54
C ASP A 426 -11.12 30.14 12.95
N ARG A 427 -11.45 29.23 12.01
CA ARG A 427 -12.27 28.05 12.29
C ARG A 427 -11.52 26.84 12.84
N ILE A 428 -10.24 26.65 12.51
CA ILE A 428 -9.44 25.52 13.03
C ILE A 428 -9.14 25.69 14.53
N LEU A 429 -9.19 26.93 15.03
CA LEU A 429 -8.96 27.26 16.44
C LEU A 429 -10.24 27.37 17.28
N GLN A 430 -11.42 27.46 16.65
CA GLN A 430 -12.69 27.71 17.33
C GLN A 430 -13.57 26.44 17.51
N ASP A 431 -13.39 25.43 16.66
CA ASP A 431 -14.07 24.11 16.70
C ASP A 431 -13.08 22.99 17.06
#